data_AF-A0A975RNP7-F1
#
_entry.id   AF-A0A975RNP7-F1
#
_cell.length_a   1.000
_cell.length_b   1.000
_cell.length_c   1.000
_cell.angle_alpha   90.00
_cell.angle_beta   90.00
_cell.angle_gamma   90.00
#
_symmetry.space_group_name_H-M   'P 1'
#
loop_
_entity.id
_entity.type
_entity.pdbx_description
1 polymer ?
#
loop_
_entity_poly.entity_id
_entity_poly.type
_entity_poly.pdbx_seq_one_letter_code
_entity_poly.pdbx_strand_id
1 'polypeptide(L)'
;MTEMIVVEDRNQDDMSRKAGCYLYTDTRLWLEDNLVHRGDGPAVISPDGVERWYVRGKDVTRDVSTFFFQNRWPARRGLDTAEKISLFRIQFLK
;
A
#
# COMPACT_ATOMS: atom_id res chain seq x y z
N MET A 1 11.32 7.79 7.43
CA MET A 1 11.88 6.42 7.26
C MET A 1 10.70 5.47 7.17
N THR A 2 10.58 4.70 6.10
CA THR A 2 9.46 3.75 5.95
C THR A 2 9.76 2.48 6.75
N GLU A 3 8.85 2.09 7.64
CA GLU A 3 8.94 0.89 8.47
C GLU A 3 7.98 -0.17 7.91
N MET A 4 8.45 -1.41 7.77
CA MET A 4 7.61 -2.56 7.44
C MET A 4 7.30 -3.33 8.71
N ILE A 5 6.02 -3.46 9.02
CA ILE A 5 5.48 -4.21 10.15
C ILE A 5 4.73 -5.43 9.63
N VAL A 6 4.87 -6.57 10.32
CA VAL A 6 4.02 -7.74 10.11
C VAL A 6 2.95 -7.74 11.19
N VAL A 7 1.70 -7.92 10.77
CA VAL A 7 0.56 -8.05 11.68
C VAL A 7 0.62 -9.40 12.37
N GLU A 8 0.62 -9.37 13.69
CA GLU A 8 0.60 -10.52 14.58
C GLU A 8 -0.62 -10.39 15.50
N ASP A 9 -1.09 -11.49 16.09
CA ASP A 9 -2.27 -11.48 16.96
C ASP A 9 -2.21 -10.42 18.07
N ARG A 10 -1.00 -10.17 18.62
CA ARG A 10 -0.77 -9.18 19.69
C ARG A 10 -0.88 -7.72 19.26
N ASN A 11 -0.74 -7.41 17.96
CA ASN A 11 -0.74 -6.04 17.44
C ASN A 11 -1.87 -5.78 16.41
N GLN A 12 -2.67 -6.80 16.10
CA GLN A 12 -3.66 -6.79 15.03
C GLN A 12 -4.69 -5.67 15.18
N ASP A 13 -5.21 -5.48 16.38
CA ASP A 13 -6.20 -4.44 16.67
C ASP A 13 -5.64 -3.04 16.40
N ASP A 14 -4.43 -2.77 16.87
CA ASP A 14 -3.79 -1.46 16.73
C ASP A 14 -3.43 -1.17 15.27
N MET A 15 -2.91 -2.18 14.56
CA MET A 15 -2.60 -2.05 13.13
C MET A 15 -3.88 -1.91 12.29
N SER A 16 -4.96 -2.62 12.64
CA SER A 16 -6.26 -2.50 11.96
C SER A 16 -6.88 -1.12 12.15
N ARG A 17 -6.81 -0.56 13.38
CA ARG A 17 -7.24 0.82 13.66
C ARG A 17 -6.42 1.83 12.86
N LYS A 18 -5.10 1.64 12.80
CA LYS A 18 -4.20 2.52 12.06
C LYS A 18 -4.45 2.49 10.56
N ALA A 19 -4.72 1.32 9.99
CA ALA A 19 -5.06 1.17 8.57
C ALA A 19 -6.51 1.55 8.23
N GLY A 20 -7.40 1.66 9.23
CA GLY A 20 -8.82 1.90 9.03
C GLY A 20 -9.57 0.72 8.41
N CYS A 21 -9.00 -0.49 8.49
CA CYS A 21 -9.61 -1.72 7.99
C CYS A 21 -9.10 -2.93 8.80
N TYR A 22 -9.89 -4.01 8.84
CA TYR A 22 -9.46 -5.24 9.49
C TYR A 22 -8.27 -5.85 8.73
N LEU A 23 -7.17 -6.10 9.42
CA LEU A 23 -5.99 -6.79 8.91
C LEU A 23 -5.92 -8.20 9.48
N TYR A 24 -5.51 -9.15 8.65
CA TYR A 24 -5.27 -10.53 9.08
C TYR A 24 -3.86 -10.66 9.66
N THR A 25 -3.65 -11.65 10.52
CA THR A 25 -2.30 -12.13 10.88
C THR A 25 -1.49 -12.40 9.61
N ASP A 26 -0.18 -12.16 9.66
CA ASP A 26 0.77 -12.21 8.54
C ASP A 26 0.56 -11.13 7.45
N THR A 27 -0.34 -10.17 7.66
CA THR A 27 -0.45 -9.00 6.78
C THR A 27 0.81 -8.15 6.91
N ARG A 28 1.45 -7.82 5.77
CA ARG A 28 2.55 -6.87 5.73
C ARG A 28 2.00 -5.46 5.57
N LEU A 29 2.42 -4.55 6.44
CA LEU A 29 1.99 -3.17 6.52
C LEU A 29 3.20 -2.24 6.44
N TRP A 30 3.14 -1.22 5.59
CA TRP A 30 4.17 -0.19 5.49
C TRP A 30 3.70 1.12 6.11
N LEU A 31 4.51 1.67 7.01
CA LEU A 31 4.26 2.91 7.72
C LEU A 31 5.34 3.95 7.40
N GLU A 32 4.94 5.20 7.27
CA GLU A 32 5.83 6.36 7.21
C GLU A 32 5.25 7.46 8.10
N ASP A 33 6.07 8.01 9.00
CA ASP A 33 5.65 9.03 9.97
C ASP A 33 4.35 8.66 10.71
N ASN A 34 4.27 7.41 11.18
CA ASN A 34 3.12 6.80 11.86
C ASN A 34 1.85 6.62 11.02
N LEU A 35 1.86 6.93 9.72
CA LEU A 35 0.73 6.76 8.81
C LEU A 35 0.98 5.59 7.85
N VAL A 36 -0.09 4.90 7.45
CA VAL A 36 0.02 3.87 6.40
C VAL A 36 0.39 4.54 5.09
N HIS A 37 1.57 4.22 4.57
CA HIS A 37 2.12 4.88 3.40
C HIS A 37 3.14 3.98 2.71
N ARG A 38 3.06 3.95 1.37
CA ARG A 38 4.13 3.43 0.55
C ARG A 38 4.16 4.10 -0.82
N GLY A 39 5.34 4.55 -1.23
CA GLY A 39 5.55 5.33 -2.46
C GLY A 39 6.05 4.54 -3.67
N ASP A 40 6.26 3.24 -3.52
CA ASP A 40 6.86 2.36 -4.53
C ASP A 40 6.09 1.03 -4.71
N GLY A 41 4.98 0.86 -4.00
CA GLY A 41 4.22 -0.39 -3.96
C GLY A 41 2.98 -0.29 -3.07
N PRO A 42 2.24 -1.40 -2.93
CA PRO A 42 1.10 -1.47 -2.02
C PRO A 42 1.56 -1.35 -0.56
N ALA A 43 0.84 -0.55 0.21
CA ALA A 43 1.14 -0.31 1.62
C ALA A 43 0.58 -1.38 2.55
N VAL A 44 -0.34 -2.22 2.07
CA VAL A 44 -0.87 -3.39 2.77
C VAL A 44 -0.86 -4.58 1.82
N ILE A 45 -0.30 -5.70 2.26
CA ILE A 45 -0.33 -6.98 1.52
C ILE A 45 -0.77 -8.07 2.50
N SER A 46 -1.98 -8.57 2.32
CA SER A 46 -2.52 -9.66 3.13
C SER A 46 -1.93 -11.02 2.74
N PRO A 47 -2.04 -12.04 3.60
CA PRO A 47 -1.50 -13.39 3.34
C PRO A 47 -2.09 -14.09 2.11
N ASP A 48 -3.31 -13.74 1.72
CA ASP A 48 -3.96 -14.21 0.48
C ASP A 48 -3.51 -13.46 -0.79
N GLY A 49 -2.64 -12.46 -0.64
CA GLY A 49 -2.07 -11.68 -1.74
C GLY A 49 -2.92 -10.48 -2.17
N VAL A 50 -3.97 -10.11 -1.41
CA VAL A 50 -4.70 -8.86 -1.68
C VAL A 50 -3.83 -7.66 -1.34
N GLU A 51 -3.70 -6.76 -2.32
CA GLU A 51 -2.89 -5.55 -2.21
C GLU A 51 -3.79 -4.32 -2.02
N ARG A 52 -3.48 -3.50 -1.02
CA ARG A 52 -4.09 -2.16 -0.87
C ARG A 52 -3.03 -1.08 -0.87
N TRP A 53 -3.39 0.06 -1.44
CA TRP A 53 -2.51 1.19 -1.66
C TRP A 53 -2.92 2.35 -0.76
N TYR A 54 -1.96 2.84 0.01
CA TYR A 54 -2.18 3.98 0.89
C TYR A 54 -1.06 5.00 0.73
N VAL A 55 -1.44 6.28 0.74
CA VAL A 55 -0.50 7.40 0.72
C VAL A 55 -0.87 8.36 1.84
N ARG A 56 0.02 8.50 2.83
CA ARG A 56 -0.14 9.39 4.00
C ARG A 56 -1.47 9.11 4.73
N GLY A 57 -1.77 7.83 4.94
CA GLY A 57 -2.98 7.34 5.61
C GLY A 57 -4.25 7.32 4.77
N LYS A 58 -4.22 7.79 3.51
CA LYS A 58 -5.38 7.80 2.62
C LYS A 58 -5.38 6.55 1.74
N ASP A 59 -6.50 5.82 1.71
CA ASP A 59 -6.72 4.72 0.77
C ASP A 59 -6.86 5.28 -0.66
N VAL A 60 -5.94 4.89 -1.53
CA VAL A 60 -5.91 5.25 -2.95
C VAL A 60 -6.06 4.02 -3.85
N THR A 61 -6.41 2.85 -3.30
CA THR A 61 -6.46 1.57 -4.03
C THR A 61 -7.27 1.63 -5.32
N ARG A 62 -8.42 2.31 -5.29
CA ARG A 62 -9.28 2.50 -6.47
C ARG A 62 -8.65 3.41 -7.52
N ASP A 63 -8.02 4.50 -7.08
CA ASP A 63 -7.37 5.46 -7.98
C ASP A 63 -6.14 4.83 -8.63
N VAL A 64 -5.38 4.02 -7.88
CA VAL A 64 -4.25 3.26 -8.39
C VAL A 64 -4.71 2.22 -9.42
N SER A 65 -5.79 1.50 -9.14
CA SER A 65 -6.37 0.56 -10.11
C SER A 65 -6.77 1.27 -11.42
N THR A 66 -7.36 2.45 -11.30
CA THR A 66 -7.72 3.31 -12.44
C THR A 66 -6.49 3.77 -13.21
N PHE A 67 -5.45 4.21 -12.50
CA PHE A 67 -4.17 4.63 -13.07
C PHE A 67 -3.49 3.49 -13.85
N PHE A 68 -3.47 2.27 -13.31
CA PHE A 68 -2.93 1.10 -14.01
C PHE A 68 -3.72 0.80 -15.28
N PHE A 69 -5.05 0.87 -15.22
CA PHE A 69 -5.92 0.67 -16.38
C PHE A 69 -5.66 1.72 -17.48
N GLN A 70 -5.60 3.00 -17.11
CA GLN A 70 -5.34 4.10 -18.04
C GLN A 70 -3.98 3.98 -18.73
N ASN A 71 -2.96 3.54 -17.99
CA ASN A 71 -1.61 3.33 -18.53
C ASN A 71 -1.44 1.96 -19.22
N ARG A 72 -2.49 1.12 -19.27
CA ARG A 72 -2.45 -0.26 -19.80
C ARG A 72 -1.37 -1.13 -19.13
N TRP A 73 -1.17 -0.96 -17.83
CA TRP A 73 -0.20 -1.74 -17.06
C TRP A 73 -0.84 -2.97 -16.41
N PRO A 74 -0.22 -4.16 -16.53
CA PRO A 74 -0.74 -5.35 -15.89
C PRO A 74 -0.51 -5.28 -14.37
N ALA A 75 -1.59 -5.37 -13.57
CA ALA A 75 -1.53 -5.28 -12.10
C ALA A 75 -0.51 -6.24 -11.47
N ARG A 76 -0.40 -7.48 -11.99
CA ARG A 76 0.58 -8.48 -11.53
C ARG A 76 2.04 -8.04 -11.55
N ARG A 77 2.40 -7.05 -12.38
CA ARG A 77 3.78 -6.53 -12.45
C ARG A 77 4.01 -5.37 -11.48
N GLY A 78 2.96 -4.76 -10.94
CA GLY A 78 3.08 -3.60 -10.06
C GLY A 78 3.90 -2.46 -10.69
N LEU A 79 4.63 -1.75 -9.83
CA LEU A 79 5.56 -0.68 -10.19
C LEU A 79 7.00 -1.23 -10.34
N ASP A 80 7.18 -2.17 -11.26
CA ASP A 80 8.46 -2.89 -11.50
C ASP A 80 9.59 -2.04 -12.11
N THR A 81 9.30 -0.85 -12.64
CA THR A 81 10.30 0.04 -13.24
C THR A 81 10.36 1.40 -12.55
N ALA A 82 11.54 2.02 -12.57
CA ALA A 82 11.75 3.36 -12.03
C ALA A 82 10.83 4.42 -12.68
N GLU A 83 10.50 4.24 -13.97
CA GLU A 83 9.57 5.11 -14.69
C GLU A 83 8.16 5.03 -14.09
N LYS A 84 7.64 3.81 -13.85
CA LYS A 84 6.32 3.61 -13.22
C LYS A 84 6.28 4.18 -11.82
N ILE A 85 7.32 3.92 -11.02
CA ILE A 85 7.46 4.48 -9.67
C ILE A 85 7.45 6.02 -9.74
N SER A 86 8.17 6.61 -10.70
CA SER A 86 8.23 8.07 -10.86
C SER A 86 6.86 8.66 -11.22
N LEU A 87 6.14 8.06 -12.17
CA LEU A 87 4.79 8.48 -12.55
C LEU A 87 3.80 8.34 -11.39
N PHE A 88 3.88 7.24 -10.66
CA PHE A 88 3.07 7.03 -9.46
C PHE A 88 3.34 8.12 -8.41
N ARG A 89 4.62 8.42 -8.13
CA ARG A 89 5.00 9.47 -7.18
C ARG A 89 4.50 10.85 -7.60
N ILE A 90 4.59 11.19 -8.89
CA ILE A 90 4.07 12.46 -9.41
C ILE A 90 2.55 12.56 -9.22
N GLN A 91 1.82 11.46 -9.46
CA GLN A 91 0.37 11.46 -9.38
C GLN A 91 -0.15 11.46 -7.93
N PHE A 92 0.46 10.65 -7.06
CA PHE A 92 -0.08 10.32 -5.74
C PHE A 92 0.70 10.93 -4.57
N LEU A 93 2.00 11.20 -4.71
CA LEU A 93 2.88 11.64 -3.61
C LEU A 93 3.19 13.14 -3.62
N LYS A 94 2.26 13.98 -4.11
CA LYS A 94 2.37 15.45 -4.18
C LYS A 94 3.06 16.09 -2.96
#